data_AF-A0A560KZ00-F1
#
_entry.id   AF-A0A560KZ00-F1
#
_cell.length_a   1.000
_cell.length_b   1.000
_cell.length_c   1.000
_cell.angle_alpha   90.00
_cell.angle_beta   90.00
_cell.angle_gamma   90.00
#
_symmetry.space_group_name_H-M   'P 1'
#
loop_
_entity.id
_entity.type
_entity.pdbx_description
1 polymer ?
#
loop_
_entity_poly.entity_id
_entity_poly.type
_entity_poly.pdbx_seq_one_letter_code
_entity_poly.pdbx_strand_id
1 'polypeptide(L)'
;MTAFTVRVSDETASKLDQIAEKLDRSRSYMAAQAIEDYVAREEWQLAEIEAGLAEANRGEFASDDDVAKVVGKYVKSARQS
;
A
#
# COMPACT_ATOMS: atom_id res chain seq x y z
N MET A 1 -6.17 -22.29 10.85
CA MET A 1 -7.00 -21.08 10.95
C MET A 1 -6.86 -20.55 12.37
N THR A 2 -6.42 -19.31 12.51
CA THR A 2 -6.25 -18.66 13.81
C THR A 2 -7.38 -17.66 13.99
N ALA A 3 -8.06 -17.67 15.13
CA ALA A 3 -9.11 -16.71 15.44
C ALA A 3 -8.58 -15.68 16.42
N PHE A 4 -8.94 -14.42 16.21
CA PHE A 4 -8.67 -13.32 17.13
C PHE A 4 -9.85 -12.36 17.15
N THR A 5 -9.99 -11.63 18.25
CA THR A 5 -11.06 -10.65 18.44
C THR A 5 -10.54 -9.26 18.13
N VAL A 6 -11.19 -8.57 17.21
CA VAL A 6 -10.88 -7.18 16.86
C VAL A 6 -11.97 -6.27 17.43
N ARG A 7 -11.57 -5.13 17.99
CA ARG A 7 -12.50 -4.07 18.37
C ARG A 7 -12.53 -3.02 17.27
N VAL A 8 -13.73 -2.65 16.84
CA VAL A 8 -14.00 -1.57 15.89
C VAL A 8 -15.12 -0.70 16.44
N SER A 9 -15.30 0.50 15.89
CA SER A 9 -16.45 1.33 16.25
C SER A 9 -17.76 0.70 15.76
N ASP A 10 -18.88 1.01 16.43
CA ASP A 10 -20.21 0.55 16.02
C ASP A 10 -20.54 0.98 14.58
N GLU A 11 -20.13 2.20 14.20
CA GLU A 11 -20.27 2.69 12.83
C GLU A 11 -19.53 1.81 11.82
N THR A 12 -18.31 1.39 12.13
CA THR A 12 -17.51 0.52 11.26
C THR A 12 -18.15 -0.86 11.14
N ALA A 13 -18.62 -1.43 12.26
CA ALA A 13 -19.32 -2.70 12.26
C ALA A 13 -20.59 -2.65 11.38
N SER A 14 -21.38 -1.58 11.51
CA SER A 14 -22.59 -1.39 10.69
C SER A 14 -22.29 -1.23 9.20
N LYS A 15 -21.23 -0.50 8.83
CA LYS A 15 -20.81 -0.40 7.43
C LYS A 15 -20.35 -1.74 6.87
N LEU A 16 -19.60 -2.51 7.66
CA LEU A 16 -19.13 -3.84 7.25
C LEU A 16 -20.30 -4.80 7.03
N ASP A 17 -21.35 -4.72 7.85
CA ASP A 17 -22.59 -5.49 7.68
C ASP A 17 -23.27 -5.21 6.35
N GLN A 18 -23.45 -3.94 6.01
CA GLN A 18 -24.07 -3.53 4.76
C GLN A 18 -23.28 -4.01 3.54
N ILE A 19 -21.95 -3.99 3.63
CA ILE A 19 -21.06 -4.52 2.58
C ILE A 19 -21.24 -6.03 2.46
N ALA A 20 -21.19 -6.75 3.59
CA ALA A 20 -21.32 -8.20 3.62
C ALA A 20 -22.66 -8.68 3.02
N GLU A 21 -23.77 -8.01 3.36
CA GLU A 21 -25.10 -8.27 2.81
C GLU A 21 -25.13 -8.07 1.28
N LYS A 22 -24.62 -6.94 0.78
CA LYS A 22 -24.60 -6.63 -0.65
C LYS A 22 -23.75 -7.57 -1.48
N LEU A 23 -22.71 -8.15 -0.88
CA LEU A 23 -21.78 -9.07 -1.54
C LEU A 23 -22.15 -10.55 -1.34
N ASP A 24 -23.25 -10.84 -0.62
CA ASP A 24 -23.65 -12.20 -0.23
C ASP A 24 -22.50 -12.96 0.44
N ARG A 25 -21.92 -12.32 1.47
CA ARG A 25 -20.79 -12.85 2.26
C ARG A 25 -21.05 -12.68 3.75
N SER A 26 -20.35 -13.49 4.55
CA SER A 26 -20.41 -13.33 6.01
C SER A 26 -19.56 -12.15 6.48
N ARG A 27 -19.95 -11.52 7.60
CA ARG A 27 -19.17 -10.46 8.25
C ARG A 27 -17.73 -10.92 8.53
N SER A 28 -17.56 -12.15 9.01
CA SER A 28 -16.25 -12.72 9.31
C SER A 28 -15.39 -12.91 8.06
N TYR A 29 -15.99 -13.28 6.92
CA TYR A 29 -15.27 -13.35 5.65
C TYR A 29 -14.79 -11.96 5.22
N MET A 30 -15.66 -10.95 5.26
CA MET A 30 -15.29 -9.58 4.89
C MET A 30 -14.20 -9.01 5.80
N ALA A 31 -14.28 -9.29 7.12
CA ALA A 31 -13.26 -8.88 8.07
C ALA A 31 -11.92 -9.56 7.80
N ALA A 32 -11.91 -10.87 7.55
CA ALA A 32 -10.70 -11.60 7.23
C ALA A 32 -10.05 -11.08 5.94
N GLN A 33 -10.84 -10.92 4.87
CA GLN A 33 -10.36 -10.40 3.59
C GLN A 33 -9.76 -9.00 3.75
N ALA A 34 -10.42 -8.09 4.46
CA ALA A 34 -9.91 -6.74 4.68
C ALA A 34 -8.57 -6.73 5.45
N ILE A 35 -8.38 -7.66 6.40
CA ILE A 35 -7.14 -7.78 7.16
C ILE A 35 -6.03 -8.40 6.29
N GLU A 36 -6.35 -9.42 5.50
CA GLU A 36 -5.40 -10.04 4.57
C GLU A 36 -4.91 -9.04 3.51
N ASP A 37 -5.83 -8.27 2.92
CA ASP A 37 -5.51 -7.21 1.95
C ASP A 37 -4.65 -6.11 2.59
N TYR A 38 -4.93 -5.74 3.85
CA TYR A 38 -4.11 -4.79 4.59
C TYR A 38 -2.70 -5.32 4.81
N VAL A 39 -2.55 -6.53 5.33
CA VAL A 39 -1.25 -7.15 5.62
C VAL A 39 -0.42 -7.26 4.35
N ALA A 40 -0.99 -7.77 3.26
CA ALA A 40 -0.27 -7.92 2.00
C ALA A 40 0.25 -6.57 1.46
N ARG A 41 -0.56 -5.51 1.58
CA ARG A 41 -0.17 -4.16 1.14
C ARG A 41 0.95 -3.57 1.99
N GLU A 42 0.87 -3.70 3.32
CA GLU A 42 1.89 -3.18 4.23
C GLU A 42 3.20 -3.99 4.15
N GLU A 43 3.12 -5.31 3.99
CA GLU A 43 4.30 -6.18 3.86
C GLU A 43 5.15 -5.78 2.65
N TRP A 44 4.52 -5.62 1.47
CA TRP A 44 5.22 -5.16 0.27
C TRP A 44 5.84 -3.78 0.48
N GLN A 45 5.10 -2.84 1.07
CA GLN A 45 5.58 -1.48 1.29
C GLN A 45 6.77 -1.43 2.24
N LEU A 46 6.72 -2.18 3.34
CA LEU A 46 7.83 -2.27 4.28
C LEU A 46 9.06 -2.89 3.64
N ALA A 47 8.89 -3.97 2.88
CA ALA A 47 10.00 -4.62 2.17
C ALA A 47 10.70 -3.67 1.19
N GLU A 48 9.95 -2.88 0.41
CA GLU A 48 10.51 -1.88 -0.51
C GLU A 48 11.26 -0.76 0.23
N ILE A 49 10.72 -0.29 1.36
CA ILE A 49 11.41 0.72 2.19
C ILE A 49 12.72 0.16 2.73
N GLU A 50 12.72 -1.05 3.28
CA GLU A 50 13.92 -1.70 3.80
C GLU A 50 14.96 -1.93 2.71
N ALA A 51 14.54 -2.37 1.52
CA ALA A 51 15.42 -2.53 0.37
C ALA A 51 16.06 -1.21 -0.06
N GLY A 52 15.26 -0.15 -0.23
CA GLY A 52 15.77 1.17 -0.61
C GLY A 52 16.71 1.78 0.44
N LEU A 53 16.46 1.56 1.74
CA LEU A 53 17.38 1.95 2.81
C LEU A 53 18.70 1.16 2.73
N ALA A 54 18.65 -0.13 2.42
CA ALA A 54 19.85 -0.95 2.28
C ALA A 54 20.70 -0.52 1.07
N GLU A 55 20.07 -0.21 -0.07
CA GLU A 55 20.72 0.34 -1.27
C GLU A 55 21.38 1.70 -0.97
N ALA A 56 20.63 2.61 -0.33
CA ALA A 56 21.13 3.92 0.10
C ALA A 56 22.34 3.81 1.02
N ASN A 57 22.31 2.89 1.99
CA ASN A 57 23.43 2.64 2.90
C ASN A 57 24.67 2.08 2.18
N ARG A 58 24.49 1.37 1.06
CA ARG A 58 25.58 0.93 0.17
C ARG A 58 26.04 2.02 -0.80
N GLY A 59 25.40 3.19 -0.80
CA GLY A 59 25.69 4.30 -1.70
C GLY A 59 25.20 4.08 -3.13
N GLU A 60 24.23 3.18 -3.33
CA GLU A 60 23.65 2.84 -4.64
C GLU A 60 22.64 3.90 -5.09
N PHE A 61 23.11 5.14 -5.19
CA PHE A 61 22.33 6.26 -5.73
C PHE A 61 22.59 6.43 -7.22
N ALA A 62 21.62 7.02 -7.91
CA ALA A 62 21.83 7.50 -9.27
C ALA A 62 22.94 8.54 -9.30
N SER A 63 23.73 8.55 -10.37
CA SER A 63 24.73 9.59 -10.59
C SER A 63 24.07 10.92 -10.96
N ASP A 64 24.80 12.03 -10.81
CA ASP A 64 24.33 13.36 -11.22
C ASP A 64 23.90 13.39 -12.70
N ASP A 65 24.62 12.66 -13.57
CA ASP A 65 24.31 12.55 -15.00
C ASP A 65 23.00 11.80 -15.24
N ASP A 66 22.71 10.75 -14.47
CA ASP A 66 21.47 9.99 -14.58
C ASP A 66 20.27 10.83 -14.13
N VAL A 67 20.43 11.58 -13.03
CA VAL A 67 19.42 12.54 -12.56
C VAL A 67 19.17 13.62 -13.61
N ALA A 68 20.24 14.19 -14.20
CA ALA A 68 20.13 15.22 -15.23
C ALA A 68 19.37 14.74 -16.48
N LYS A 69 19.58 13.49 -16.91
CA LYS A 69 18.85 12.87 -18.02
C LYS A 69 17.35 12.75 -17.74
N VAL A 70 16.96 12.27 -16.55
CA VAL A 70 15.55 12.12 -16.16
C VAL A 70 14.85 13.47 -16.11
N VAL A 71 15.47 14.47 -15.46
CA VAL A 71 14.94 15.84 -15.38
C VAL A 71 14.78 16.44 -16.77
N GLY A 72 15.79 16.30 -17.63
CA GLY A 72 15.75 16.80 -19.00
C GLY A 72 14.60 16.22 -19.83
N LYS A 73 14.30 14.92 -19.66
CA LYS A 73 13.23 14.22 -20.40
C LYS A 73 11.83 14.67 -20.00
N TYR A 74 11.55 14.80 -18.69
CA TYR A 74 10.17 14.96 -18.20
C TYR A 74 9.82 16.36 -17.71
N VAL A 75 10.78 17.14 -17.21
CA VAL A 75 10.50 18.46 -16.63
C VAL A 75 10.46 19.56 -17.71
N LYS A 76 11.28 19.47 -18.76
CA LYS A 76 11.33 20.49 -19.83
C LYS A 76 10.16 20.40 -20.82
N SER A 77 9.55 19.24 -21.00
CA SER A 77 8.47 19.05 -21.98
C SER A 77 7.10 19.58 -21.53
N ALA A 78 6.90 19.87 -20.24
CA ALA A 78 5.61 20.29 -19.69
C ALA A 78 5.34 21.81 -19.76
N ARG A 79 6.26 22.62 -20.32
CA ARG A 79 6.12 24.09 -20.46
C ARG A 79 5.89 24.58 -21.89
N GLN A 80 5.66 23.69 -22.85
CA GLN A 80 5.32 24.07 -24.22
C GLN A 80 3.92 23.55 -24.56
N SER A 81 2.90 24.32 -24.18
CA SER A 81 1.54 24.25 -24.70
C SER A 81 0.96 25.66 -24.66
#